data_AF-A0A261AWT5-F1
#
_entry.id   AF-A0A261AWT5-F1
#
_cell.length_a   1.000
_cell.length_b   1.000
_cell.length_c   1.000
_cell.angle_alpha   90.00
_cell.angle_beta   90.00
_cell.angle_gamma   90.00
#
_symmetry.space_group_name_H-M   'P 1'
#
loop_
_entity.id
_entity.type
_entity.pdbx_description
1 polymer ?
#
loop_
_entity_poly.entity_id
_entity_poly.type
_entity_poly.pdbx_seq_one_letter_code
_entity_poly.pdbx_strand_id
1 'polypeptide(L)'
;MGDELDALTSQLSSGFQVDPAALGEHPRYSQFKNLSKAAEQQAKRREETLERQKNGRFDKMMKLRNLAFDDTTSDEEDADGFVEVKSKAACKKNKFGRYADKLMLSEWLVDIPDSLSTEWTMVMAPTGKRCLVVASRGYTTSYNKAGRQLGQFQSRLPGGNSRSKNQSWTILDCIYANQVYHVLDVLTWNAHEFAENPYDFRQFMLKSKLDEQPELATPTAGFR
;
A
#
# COMPACT_ATOMS: atom_id res chain seq x y z
N MET A 1 36.34 -27.05 -1.27
CA MET A 1 34.91 -27.25 -0.92
C MET A 1 34.35 -26.09 -0.10
N GLY A 2 35.04 -25.58 0.93
CA GLY A 2 34.58 -24.38 1.67
C GLY A 2 34.46 -23.14 0.78
N ASP A 3 35.50 -22.84 -0.01
CA ASP A 3 35.54 -21.62 -0.84
C ASP A 3 34.48 -21.58 -1.95
N GLU A 4 34.13 -22.72 -2.54
CA GLU A 4 33.04 -22.82 -3.54
C GLU A 4 31.66 -22.64 -2.91
N LEU A 5 31.45 -23.17 -1.70
CA LEU A 5 30.20 -23.00 -0.96
C LEU A 5 30.02 -21.56 -0.50
N ASP A 6 31.10 -20.91 -0.06
CA ASP A 6 31.08 -19.49 0.33
C ASP A 6 30.85 -18.58 -0.89
N ALA A 7 31.46 -18.89 -2.04
CA ALA A 7 31.23 -18.17 -3.28
C ALA A 7 29.77 -18.28 -3.75
N LEU A 8 29.19 -19.49 -3.68
CA LEU A 8 27.78 -19.72 -4.02
C LEU A 8 26.83 -19.01 -3.05
N THR A 9 27.14 -19.05 -1.75
CA THR A 9 26.35 -18.37 -0.70
C THR A 9 26.37 -16.86 -0.91
N SER A 10 27.53 -16.29 -1.25
CA SER A 10 27.68 -14.87 -1.58
C SER A 10 26.94 -14.48 -2.87
N GLN A 11 26.93 -15.34 -3.89
CA GLN A 11 26.17 -15.07 -5.13
C GLN A 11 24.66 -15.13 -4.90
N LEU A 12 24.17 -16.10 -4.13
CA LEU A 12 22.75 -16.21 -3.81
C LEU A 12 22.26 -15.05 -2.93
N SER A 13 23.02 -14.66 -1.91
CA SER A 13 22.64 -13.56 -1.00
C SER A 13 22.65 -12.18 -1.68
N SER A 14 23.57 -11.97 -2.63
CA SER A 14 23.70 -10.69 -3.36
C SER A 14 22.81 -10.61 -4.60
N GLY A 15 22.60 -11.72 -5.31
CA GLY A 15 21.92 -11.77 -6.60
C GLY A 15 20.46 -12.25 -6.56
N PHE A 16 20.06 -12.98 -5.52
CA PHE A 16 18.69 -13.50 -5.39
C PHE A 16 17.91 -12.68 -4.34
N GLN A 17 17.24 -11.62 -4.80
CA GLN A 17 16.37 -10.81 -3.94
C GLN A 17 14.92 -10.94 -4.39
N VAL A 18 14.11 -11.59 -3.56
CA VAL A 18 12.64 -11.47 -3.63
C VAL A 18 12.27 -10.30 -2.70
N ASP A 19 11.80 -9.22 -3.31
CA ASP A 19 11.41 -7.92 -2.74
C ASP A 19 11.77 -7.69 -1.25
N PRO A 20 12.97 -7.15 -0.96
CA PRO A 20 13.54 -7.12 0.39
C PRO A 20 13.05 -5.96 1.26
N ALA A 21 12.17 -5.09 0.74
CA ALA A 21 11.99 -3.73 1.27
C ALA A 21 11.70 -3.67 2.78
N ALA A 22 10.96 -4.63 3.37
CA ALA A 22 10.67 -4.63 4.81
C ALA A 22 10.79 -5.99 5.54
N LEU A 23 11.08 -7.07 4.82
CA LEU A 23 11.09 -8.43 5.38
C LEU A 23 12.50 -9.00 5.60
N GLY A 24 13.52 -8.37 5.00
CA GLY A 24 14.92 -8.75 5.19
C GLY A 24 15.52 -8.16 6.46
N GLU A 25 16.66 -8.72 6.88
CA GLU A 25 17.48 -8.17 7.95
C GLU A 25 17.96 -6.75 7.59
N HIS A 26 18.09 -5.87 8.61
CA HIS A 26 18.57 -4.51 8.38
C HIS A 26 19.98 -4.54 7.74
N PRO A 27 20.26 -3.76 6.67
CA PRO A 27 21.54 -3.83 5.93
C PRO A 27 22.80 -3.70 6.80
N ARG A 28 22.72 -3.00 7.93
CA ARG A 28 23.79 -2.91 8.95
C ARG A 28 24.21 -4.27 9.54
N TYR A 29 23.26 -5.18 9.72
CA TYR A 29 23.53 -6.52 10.28
C TYR A 29 23.82 -7.56 9.18
N SER A 30 23.70 -7.17 7.91
CA SER A 30 24.08 -8.05 6.80
C SER A 30 25.56 -8.44 6.89
N GLN A 31 25.84 -9.71 6.64
CA GLN A 31 27.21 -10.24 6.60
C GLN A 31 28.06 -9.61 5.47
N PHE A 32 27.42 -8.95 4.49
CA PHE A 32 28.08 -8.37 3.32
C PHE A 32 28.11 -6.83 3.39
N LYS A 33 29.19 -6.23 2.88
CA LYS A 33 29.45 -4.78 2.91
C LYS A 33 28.60 -4.00 1.89
N ASN A 34 27.28 -4.01 2.07
CA ASN A 34 26.33 -3.36 1.17
C ASN A 34 25.77 -2.04 1.73
N LEU A 35 26.16 -1.63 2.94
CA LEU A 35 25.53 -0.52 3.66
C LEU A 35 25.63 0.84 2.92
N SER A 36 26.82 1.25 2.47
CA SER A 36 27.01 2.52 1.73
C SER A 36 26.19 2.54 0.44
N LYS A 37 26.26 1.44 -0.31
CA LYS A 37 25.51 1.28 -1.55
C LYS A 37 24.00 1.29 -1.31
N ALA A 38 23.53 0.66 -0.23
CA ALA A 38 22.13 0.67 0.15
C ALA A 38 21.64 2.08 0.52
N ALA A 39 22.46 2.86 1.23
CA ALA A 39 22.17 4.25 1.59
C ALA A 39 22.04 5.16 0.36
N GLU A 40 23.05 5.14 -0.52
CA GLU A 40 23.03 5.93 -1.77
C GLU A 40 21.83 5.56 -2.67
N GLN A 41 21.53 4.26 -2.77
CA GLN A 41 20.37 3.80 -3.53
C GLN A 41 19.04 4.22 -2.89
N GLN A 42 18.95 4.24 -1.56
CA GLN A 42 17.77 4.73 -0.85
C GLN A 42 17.53 6.22 -1.12
N ALA A 43 18.57 7.05 -1.05
CA ALA A 43 18.47 8.47 -1.37
C ALA A 43 17.97 8.69 -2.81
N LYS A 44 18.55 7.98 -3.78
CA LYS A 44 18.15 8.06 -5.19
C LYS A 44 16.70 7.60 -5.42
N ARG A 45 16.28 6.48 -4.85
CA ARG A 45 14.89 5.97 -4.96
C ARG A 45 13.88 6.96 -4.38
N ARG A 46 14.24 7.62 -3.28
CA ARG A 46 13.40 8.64 -2.64
C ARG A 46 13.17 9.83 -3.57
N GLU A 47 14.24 10.36 -4.17
CA GLU A 47 14.17 11.47 -5.13
C GLU A 47 13.30 11.10 -6.35
N GLU A 48 13.56 9.96 -6.99
CA GLU A 48 12.79 9.47 -8.13
C GLU A 48 11.29 9.29 -7.81
N THR A 49 10.98 8.86 -6.57
CA THR A 49 9.59 8.67 -6.13
C THR A 49 8.88 10.01 -5.95
N LEU A 50 9.56 11.03 -5.39
CA LEU A 50 9.03 12.38 -5.26
C LEU A 50 8.80 13.03 -6.62
N GLU A 51 9.73 12.87 -7.57
CA GLU A 51 9.55 13.36 -8.94
C GLU A 51 8.36 12.70 -9.63
N ARG A 52 8.20 11.38 -9.48
CA ARG A 52 7.06 10.65 -10.03
C ARG A 52 5.74 11.11 -9.42
N GLN A 53 5.71 11.45 -8.13
CA GLN A 53 4.52 11.99 -7.48
C GLN A 53 4.13 13.36 -8.03
N LYS A 54 5.10 14.24 -8.34
CA LYS A 54 4.84 15.55 -8.95
C LYS A 54 4.25 15.45 -10.36
N ASN A 55 4.64 14.42 -11.12
CA ASN A 55 4.31 14.31 -12.54
C ASN A 55 3.05 13.46 -12.85
N GLY A 56 2.51 12.68 -11.91
CA GLY A 56 1.48 11.66 -12.18
C GLY A 56 0.13 11.90 -11.49
N ARG A 57 -0.61 12.93 -11.91
CA ARG A 57 -1.80 13.47 -11.20
C ARG A 57 -3.18 12.95 -11.65
N PHE A 58 -3.28 12.15 -12.73
CA PHE A 58 -4.59 11.69 -13.24
C PHE A 58 -4.76 10.17 -13.17
N ASP A 59 -3.68 9.42 -13.40
CA ASP A 59 -3.71 7.96 -13.50
C ASP A 59 -4.04 7.23 -12.19
N LYS A 60 -3.93 7.88 -11.02
CA LYS A 60 -4.17 7.24 -9.72
C LYS A 60 -5.64 7.28 -9.30
N MET A 61 -6.40 8.28 -9.74
CA MET A 61 -7.82 8.42 -9.40
C MET A 61 -8.65 7.26 -9.95
N MET A 62 -8.51 6.96 -11.24
CA MET A 62 -9.20 5.82 -11.85
C MET A 62 -8.84 4.49 -11.17
N LYS A 63 -7.59 4.32 -10.72
CA LYS A 63 -7.14 3.08 -10.07
C LYS A 63 -7.82 2.83 -8.72
N LEU A 64 -8.02 3.85 -7.89
CA LEU A 64 -8.67 3.69 -6.58
C LEU A 64 -10.17 3.47 -6.71
N ARG A 65 -10.81 4.15 -7.66
CA ARG A 65 -12.21 3.90 -7.99
C ARG A 65 -12.43 2.47 -8.48
N ASN A 66 -11.62 1.98 -9.41
CA ASN A 66 -11.71 0.60 -9.90
C ASN A 66 -11.48 -0.41 -8.76
N LEU A 67 -10.61 -0.10 -7.81
CA LEU A 67 -10.38 -0.91 -6.61
C LEU A 67 -11.62 -1.00 -5.71
N ALA A 68 -12.40 0.08 -5.61
CA ALA A 68 -13.60 0.13 -4.77
C ALA A 68 -14.82 -0.56 -5.39
N PHE A 69 -14.94 -0.54 -6.73
CA PHE A 69 -16.12 -1.06 -7.43
C PHE A 69 -15.92 -2.42 -8.09
N ASP A 70 -14.74 -3.04 -7.99
CA ASP A 70 -14.48 -4.31 -8.69
C ASP A 70 -14.78 -4.19 -10.20
N ASP A 71 -14.70 -2.97 -10.74
CA ASP A 71 -15.18 -2.70 -12.09
C ASP A 71 -14.06 -3.02 -13.08
N THR A 72 -14.16 -4.19 -13.70
CA THR A 72 -13.25 -4.71 -14.73
C THR A 72 -13.53 -4.15 -16.12
N THR A 73 -14.50 -3.25 -16.28
CA THR A 73 -14.89 -2.78 -17.61
C THR A 73 -13.87 -1.85 -18.27
N SER A 74 -12.91 -1.27 -17.55
CA SER A 74 -11.90 -0.39 -18.18
C SER A 74 -10.67 -1.11 -18.74
N ASP A 75 -10.38 -2.34 -18.32
CA ASP A 75 -9.18 -3.07 -18.80
C ASP A 75 -9.56 -4.21 -19.78
N GLU A 76 -10.84 -4.57 -19.88
CA GLU A 76 -11.33 -5.62 -20.79
C GLU A 76 -11.99 -5.08 -22.07
N GLU A 77 -12.42 -3.82 -22.12
CA GLU A 77 -13.14 -3.26 -23.30
C GLU A 77 -12.26 -2.46 -24.28
N ASP A 78 -11.02 -2.11 -23.93
CA ASP A 78 -10.07 -1.47 -24.86
C ASP A 78 -9.24 -2.49 -25.68
N ALA A 79 -9.61 -3.77 -25.64
CA ALA A 79 -8.93 -4.84 -26.36
C ALA A 79 -9.70 -5.39 -27.58
N ASP A 80 -10.85 -4.81 -27.96
CA ASP A 80 -11.65 -5.30 -29.09
C ASP A 80 -12.09 -4.19 -30.08
N GLY A 81 -11.18 -3.25 -30.34
CA GLY A 81 -11.31 -2.19 -31.35
C GLY A 81 -10.15 -2.17 -32.34
N PHE A 82 -10.12 -3.13 -33.26
CA PHE A 82 -9.44 -3.13 -34.57
C PHE A 82 -8.22 -2.18 -34.76
N VAL A 83 -7.00 -2.71 -34.55
CA VAL A 83 -5.89 -2.52 -35.49
C VAL A 83 -4.92 -3.68 -35.42
N GLU A 84 -4.88 -4.49 -36.48
CA GLU A 84 -3.78 -5.41 -36.77
C GLU A 84 -2.48 -4.62 -36.94
N VAL A 85 -1.64 -4.55 -35.90
CA VAL A 85 -0.19 -4.43 -36.09
C VAL A 85 0.52 -5.34 -35.09
N LYS A 86 1.16 -6.37 -35.65
CA LYS A 86 2.05 -7.31 -34.97
C LYS A 86 3.11 -6.57 -34.14
N SER A 87 2.93 -6.51 -32.83
CA SER A 87 4.05 -6.38 -31.89
C SER A 87 3.82 -7.31 -30.69
N LYS A 88 4.62 -8.37 -30.62
CA LYS A 88 4.61 -9.35 -29.52
C LYS A 88 5.29 -8.77 -28.28
N ALA A 89 4.75 -7.68 -27.73
CA ALA A 89 5.05 -7.29 -26.35
C ALA A 89 3.97 -7.90 -25.47
N ALA A 90 4.28 -9.05 -24.87
CA ALA A 90 3.39 -9.74 -23.95
C ALA A 90 2.87 -8.76 -22.89
N CYS A 91 1.56 -8.46 -22.94
CA CYS A 91 0.84 -7.90 -21.81
C CYS A 91 1.11 -8.85 -20.63
N LYS A 92 2.00 -8.43 -19.72
CA LYS A 92 2.30 -9.18 -18.51
C LYS A 92 1.03 -9.12 -17.67
N LYS A 93 0.18 -10.15 -17.81
CA LYS A 93 -0.92 -10.45 -16.88
C LYS A 93 -0.38 -10.18 -15.49
N ASN A 94 -1.04 -9.30 -14.73
CA ASN A 94 -0.65 -9.01 -13.36
C ASN A 94 -0.71 -10.34 -12.60
N LYS A 95 0.45 -10.95 -12.33
CA LYS A 95 0.54 -12.24 -11.63
C LYS A 95 0.12 -12.12 -10.17
N PHE A 96 -0.01 -10.90 -9.69
CA PHE A 96 -0.43 -10.53 -8.35
C PHE A 96 -1.91 -10.14 -8.38
N GLY A 97 -2.68 -10.60 -7.39
CA GLY A 97 -4.12 -10.36 -7.33
C GLY A 97 -4.46 -8.87 -7.38
N ARG A 98 -5.67 -8.51 -7.81
CA ARG A 98 -6.11 -7.10 -7.98
C ARG A 98 -5.76 -6.19 -6.81
N TYR A 99 -5.86 -6.70 -5.58
CA TYR A 99 -5.64 -5.96 -4.34
C TYR A 99 -4.20 -6.07 -3.80
N ALA A 100 -3.30 -6.74 -4.52
CA ALA A 100 -1.90 -6.89 -4.15
C ALA A 100 -1.10 -5.61 -4.43
N ASP A 101 -0.09 -5.37 -3.62
CA ASP A 101 0.91 -4.30 -3.79
C ASP A 101 0.30 -2.90 -3.98
N LYS A 102 -0.85 -2.64 -3.34
CA LYS A 102 -1.51 -1.32 -3.33
C LYS A 102 -1.04 -0.41 -2.20
N LEU A 103 -0.42 -0.99 -1.17
CA LEU A 103 0.03 -0.27 0.01
C LEU A 103 1.43 0.29 -0.20
N MET A 104 1.67 1.50 0.31
CA MET A 104 3.01 2.06 0.37
C MET A 104 3.79 1.36 1.49
N LEU A 105 4.75 0.51 1.11
CA LEU A 105 5.59 -0.20 2.06
C LEU A 105 6.83 0.64 2.38
N SER A 106 7.19 0.70 3.66
CA SER A 106 8.43 1.33 4.12
C SER A 106 9.63 0.45 3.79
N GLU A 107 10.78 1.09 3.63
CA GLU A 107 12.08 0.42 3.65
C GLU A 107 12.81 0.65 4.97
N TRP A 108 13.86 -0.12 5.25
CA TRP A 108 14.76 0.19 6.36
C TRP A 108 15.34 1.60 6.20
N LEU A 109 15.34 2.37 7.30
CA LEU A 109 15.96 3.69 7.33
C LEU A 109 17.48 3.53 7.51
N VAL A 110 18.20 3.49 6.38
CA VAL A 110 19.67 3.35 6.34
C VAL A 110 20.33 4.70 6.10
N ASP A 111 19.86 5.40 5.07
CA ASP A 111 20.21 6.78 4.76
C ASP A 111 19.31 7.72 5.57
N ILE A 112 19.91 8.38 6.57
CA ILE A 112 19.23 9.33 7.44
C ILE A 112 19.28 10.71 6.75
N PRO A 113 18.15 11.27 6.30
CA PRO A 113 18.14 12.58 5.67
C PRO A 113 18.49 13.69 6.66
N ASP A 114 19.24 14.70 6.20
CA ASP A 114 19.54 15.88 7.03
C ASP A 114 18.26 16.65 7.43
N SER A 115 17.22 16.59 6.59
CA SER A 115 15.91 17.22 6.85
C SER A 115 14.97 16.40 7.74
N LEU A 116 15.46 15.31 8.38
CA LEU A 116 14.63 14.42 9.21
C LEU A 116 13.85 15.17 10.30
N SER A 117 14.43 16.22 10.89
CA SER A 117 13.78 16.97 11.98
C SER A 117 12.67 17.92 11.51
N THR A 118 12.66 18.31 10.23
CA THR A 118 11.78 19.35 9.71
C THR A 118 10.74 18.85 8.73
N GLU A 119 11.09 17.88 7.88
CA GLU A 119 10.25 17.43 6.76
C GLU A 119 9.67 16.02 6.95
N TRP A 120 10.04 15.33 8.05
CA TRP A 120 9.62 13.96 8.31
C TRP A 120 8.76 13.87 9.56
N THR A 121 7.86 12.89 9.56
CA THR A 121 7.02 12.57 10.71
C THR A 121 7.19 11.11 11.08
N MET A 122 7.30 10.84 12.37
CA MET A 122 7.35 9.49 12.92
C MET A 122 5.95 9.06 13.40
N VAL A 123 5.56 7.84 13.07
CA VAL A 123 4.32 7.23 13.57
C VAL A 123 4.64 5.96 14.33
N MET A 124 4.11 5.86 15.56
CA MET A 124 4.20 4.65 16.37
C MET A 124 3.24 3.61 15.83
N ALA A 125 3.76 2.48 15.35
CA ALA A 125 2.98 1.39 14.80
C ALA A 125 2.83 0.22 15.80
N PRO A 126 1.62 -0.28 16.06
CA PRO A 126 1.44 -1.46 16.91
C PRO A 126 1.98 -2.73 16.22
N THR A 127 2.35 -3.72 17.02
CA THR A 127 2.71 -5.05 16.52
C THR A 127 1.45 -5.75 16.00
N GLY A 128 1.34 -5.90 14.68
CA GLY A 128 0.16 -6.49 14.05
C GLY A 128 0.36 -6.81 12.58
N LYS A 129 -0.74 -7.19 11.91
CA LYS A 129 -0.74 -7.55 10.50
C LYS A 129 -1.15 -6.35 9.65
N ARG A 130 -0.27 -5.92 8.74
CA ARG A 130 -0.59 -4.88 7.77
C ARG A 130 -1.66 -5.36 6.80
N CYS A 131 -2.70 -4.55 6.59
CA CYS A 131 -3.79 -4.88 5.69
C CYS A 131 -4.39 -3.65 5.02
N LEU A 132 -4.77 -3.82 3.75
CA LEU A 132 -5.60 -2.88 3.01
C LEU A 132 -7.06 -3.09 3.43
N VAL A 133 -7.76 -2.02 3.80
CA VAL A 133 -9.19 -2.08 4.15
C VAL A 133 -9.97 -1.32 3.09
N VAL A 134 -10.96 -1.98 2.48
CA VAL A 134 -11.84 -1.41 1.46
C VAL A 134 -13.28 -1.52 1.95
N ALA A 135 -13.90 -0.38 2.20
CA ALA A 135 -15.33 -0.26 2.53
C ALA A 135 -16.07 0.25 1.30
N SER A 136 -16.94 -0.59 0.73
CA SER A 136 -17.70 -0.29 -0.48
C SER A 136 -18.94 -1.19 -0.56
N ARG A 137 -19.98 -0.73 -1.26
CA ARG A 137 -21.22 -1.49 -1.52
C ARG A 137 -21.89 -2.07 -0.27
N GLY A 138 -21.69 -1.41 0.86
CA GLY A 138 -22.31 -1.76 2.13
C GLY A 138 -21.62 -2.89 2.89
N TYR A 139 -20.38 -3.24 2.57
CA TYR A 139 -19.53 -4.11 3.40
C TYR A 139 -18.09 -3.60 3.42
N THR A 140 -17.29 -4.12 4.34
CA THR A 140 -15.87 -3.81 4.48
C THR A 140 -15.06 -5.08 4.37
N THR A 141 -14.11 -5.08 3.43
CA THR A 141 -13.21 -6.22 3.19
C THR A 141 -11.78 -5.82 3.52
N SER A 142 -11.06 -6.68 4.21
CA SER A 142 -9.63 -6.50 4.49
C SER A 142 -8.79 -7.47 3.65
N TYR A 143 -7.67 -6.99 3.10
CA TYR A 143 -6.76 -7.73 2.24
C TYR A 143 -5.33 -7.66 2.80
N ASN A 144 -4.57 -8.74 2.65
CA ASN A 144 -3.14 -8.73 2.99
C ASN A 144 -2.30 -8.06 1.88
N LYS A 145 -0.99 -7.93 2.10
CA LYS A 145 -0.05 -7.36 1.11
C LYS A 145 -0.08 -8.08 -0.25
N ALA A 146 -0.29 -9.39 -0.24
CA ALA A 146 -0.40 -10.23 -1.44
C ALA A 146 -1.79 -10.16 -2.12
N GLY A 147 -2.71 -9.32 -1.63
CA GLY A 147 -4.06 -9.16 -2.18
C GLY A 147 -5.05 -10.26 -1.82
N ARG A 148 -4.71 -11.18 -0.92
CA ARG A 148 -5.65 -12.20 -0.41
C ARG A 148 -6.57 -11.59 0.63
N GLN A 149 -7.87 -11.85 0.48
CA GLN A 149 -8.89 -11.47 1.46
C GLN A 149 -8.64 -12.16 2.81
N LEU A 150 -8.57 -11.35 3.87
CA LEU A 150 -8.43 -11.80 5.26
C LEU A 150 -9.81 -12.00 5.91
N GLY A 151 -10.76 -11.11 5.61
CA GLY A 151 -12.11 -11.16 6.15
C GLY A 151 -12.99 -10.07 5.55
N GLN A 152 -14.30 -10.32 5.56
CA GLN A 152 -15.34 -9.39 5.18
C GLN A 152 -16.29 -9.22 6.38
N PHE A 153 -16.61 -7.98 6.71
CA PHE A 153 -17.44 -7.61 7.85
C PHE A 153 -18.18 -6.31 7.55
N GLN A 154 -19.16 -5.98 8.38
CA GLN A 154 -19.84 -4.68 8.30
C GLN A 154 -19.10 -3.67 9.19
N SER A 155 -18.97 -2.43 8.72
CA SER A 155 -18.32 -1.37 9.49
C SER A 155 -19.09 -0.05 9.42
N ARG A 156 -18.77 0.86 10.35
CA ARG A 156 -19.31 2.23 10.34
C ARG A 156 -18.59 3.15 9.35
N LEU A 157 -17.59 2.65 8.62
CA LEU A 157 -16.91 3.44 7.59
C LEU A 157 -17.91 3.84 6.49
N PRO A 158 -17.73 5.01 5.86
CA PRO A 158 -18.52 5.38 4.69
C PRO A 158 -18.40 4.32 3.59
N GLY A 159 -19.54 3.79 3.12
CA GLY A 159 -19.62 2.67 2.18
C GLY A 159 -19.53 1.27 2.81
N GLY A 160 -19.27 1.16 4.11
CA GLY A 160 -19.01 -0.09 4.82
C GLY A 160 -20.23 -0.77 5.46
N ASN A 161 -21.41 -0.16 5.39
CA ASN A 161 -22.66 -0.70 5.92
C ASN A 161 -23.82 -0.66 4.91
N SER A 162 -24.78 -1.57 5.06
CA SER A 162 -25.97 -1.68 4.20
C SER A 162 -26.88 -0.42 4.18
N ARG A 163 -26.74 0.50 5.13
CA ARG A 163 -27.45 1.79 5.13
C ARG A 163 -26.77 2.84 4.22
N SER A 164 -25.48 2.66 3.94
CA SER A 164 -24.62 3.54 3.14
C SER A 164 -24.42 2.99 1.72
N LYS A 165 -25.50 2.56 1.06
CA LYS A 165 -25.48 1.95 -0.30
C LYS A 165 -25.14 2.93 -1.43
N ASN A 166 -25.14 4.23 -1.17
CA ASN A 166 -24.80 5.23 -2.17
C ASN A 166 -23.31 5.11 -2.55
N GLN A 167 -22.89 5.80 -3.62
CA GLN A 167 -21.54 5.81 -4.24
C GLN A 167 -20.41 6.31 -3.31
N SER A 168 -20.49 6.09 -2.00
CA SER A 168 -19.44 6.31 -1.01
C SER A 168 -18.58 5.06 -0.90
N TRP A 169 -17.26 5.22 -1.00
CA TRP A 169 -16.29 4.19 -0.66
C TRP A 169 -15.16 4.77 0.16
N THR A 170 -14.51 3.92 0.95
CA THR A 170 -13.39 4.29 1.81
C THR A 170 -12.30 3.24 1.64
N ILE A 171 -11.06 3.68 1.44
CA ILE A 171 -9.88 2.83 1.29
C ILE A 171 -8.85 3.32 2.31
N LEU A 172 -8.46 2.43 3.22
CA LEU A 172 -7.56 2.72 4.32
C LEU A 172 -6.38 1.75 4.31
N ASP A 173 -5.25 2.23 4.83
CA ASP A 173 -4.10 1.40 5.11
C ASP A 173 -3.97 1.18 6.62
N CYS A 174 -4.18 -0.05 7.07
CA CYS A 174 -4.37 -0.39 8.47
C CYS A 174 -3.39 -1.44 8.98
N ILE A 175 -3.21 -1.48 10.31
CA ILE A 175 -2.55 -2.56 11.04
C ILE A 175 -3.61 -3.22 11.92
N TYR A 176 -3.88 -4.49 11.67
CA TYR A 176 -4.77 -5.28 12.50
C TYR A 176 -4.02 -5.87 13.69
N ALA A 177 -4.42 -5.47 14.91
CA ALA A 177 -3.87 -5.95 16.17
C ALA A 177 -5.00 -6.02 17.22
N ASN A 178 -5.06 -7.10 18.02
CA ASN A 178 -6.01 -7.24 19.12
C ASN A 178 -7.48 -6.94 18.76
N GLN A 179 -7.95 -7.41 17.60
CA GLN A 179 -9.31 -7.16 17.07
C GLN A 179 -9.62 -5.69 16.72
N VAL A 180 -8.60 -4.84 16.66
CA VAL A 180 -8.71 -3.43 16.28
C VAL A 180 -7.92 -3.20 14.99
N TYR A 181 -8.53 -2.47 14.06
CA TYR A 181 -7.86 -1.98 12.85
C TYR A 181 -7.29 -0.58 13.14
N HIS A 182 -6.00 -0.51 13.45
CA HIS A 182 -5.29 0.75 13.62
C HIS A 182 -5.02 1.36 12.24
N VAL A 183 -5.64 2.51 11.96
CA VAL A 183 -5.45 3.20 10.67
C VAL A 183 -4.09 3.90 10.69
N LEU A 184 -3.21 3.56 9.74
CA LEU A 184 -1.94 4.27 9.55
C LEU A 184 -2.06 5.35 8.48
N ASP A 185 -2.89 5.12 7.46
CA ASP A 185 -3.01 6.05 6.35
C ASP A 185 -4.40 6.01 5.69
N VAL A 186 -4.79 7.12 5.07
CA VAL A 186 -6.04 7.28 4.32
C VAL A 186 -5.74 7.45 2.83
N LEU A 187 -6.32 6.59 2.00
CA LEU A 187 -6.21 6.67 0.54
C LEU A 187 -7.46 7.29 -0.07
N THR A 188 -8.64 6.87 0.41
CA THR A 188 -9.92 7.44 0.04
C THR A 188 -10.84 7.46 1.26
N TRP A 189 -11.59 8.54 1.47
CA TRP A 189 -12.61 8.62 2.49
C TRP A 189 -13.91 9.17 1.93
N ASN A 190 -15.00 8.40 2.02
CA ASN A 190 -16.32 8.81 1.50
C ASN A 190 -16.25 9.33 0.06
N ALA A 191 -15.63 8.56 -0.85
CA ALA A 191 -15.37 8.90 -2.25
C ALA A 191 -14.43 10.10 -2.51
N HIS A 192 -13.88 10.73 -1.46
CA HIS A 192 -12.86 11.76 -1.60
C HIS A 192 -11.48 11.10 -1.59
N GLU A 193 -10.68 11.37 -2.60
CA GLU A 193 -9.36 10.78 -2.74
C GLU A 193 -8.30 11.62 -2.07
N PHE A 194 -7.45 10.93 -1.31
CA PHE A 194 -6.38 11.54 -0.54
C PHE A 194 -5.00 11.08 -1.02
N ALA A 195 -4.87 9.94 -1.70
CA ALA A 195 -3.60 9.28 -2.01
C ALA A 195 -2.56 10.12 -2.79
N GLU A 196 -2.98 11.18 -3.49
CA GLU A 196 -2.07 12.10 -4.18
C GLU A 196 -1.57 13.26 -3.30
N ASN A 197 -2.23 13.50 -2.17
CA ASN A 197 -1.86 14.58 -1.29
C ASN A 197 -0.60 14.24 -0.46
N PRO A 198 0.15 15.27 -0.05
CA PRO A 198 1.23 15.14 0.93
C PRO A 198 0.81 14.36 2.19
N TYR A 199 1.76 13.64 2.78
CA TYR A 199 1.48 12.74 3.89
C TYR A 199 0.94 13.47 5.13
N ASP A 200 1.49 14.63 5.47
CA ASP A 200 1.04 15.50 6.55
C ASP A 200 -0.44 15.90 6.41
N PHE A 201 -0.85 16.30 5.20
CA PHE A 201 -2.26 16.60 4.91
C PHE A 201 -3.15 15.38 5.09
N ARG A 202 -2.72 14.20 4.63
CA ARG A 202 -3.46 12.95 4.79
C ARG A 202 -3.62 12.57 6.26
N GLN A 203 -2.58 12.72 7.07
CA GLN A 203 -2.65 12.48 8.51
C GLN A 203 -3.58 13.47 9.22
N PHE A 204 -3.51 14.75 8.85
CA PHE A 204 -4.43 15.77 9.37
C PHE A 204 -5.89 15.43 9.04
N MET A 205 -6.17 15.10 7.78
CA MET A 205 -7.51 14.72 7.32
C MET A 205 -7.99 13.44 7.99
N LEU A 206 -7.13 12.41 8.11
CA LEU A 206 -7.44 11.17 8.81
C LEU A 206 -7.88 11.46 10.25
N LYS A 207 -7.09 12.25 10.98
CA LYS A 207 -7.41 12.62 12.36
C LYS A 207 -8.75 13.35 12.45
N SER A 208 -8.94 14.37 11.62
CA SER A 208 -10.19 15.14 11.55
C SER A 208 -11.41 14.24 11.28
N LYS A 209 -11.30 13.29 10.34
CA LYS A 209 -12.38 12.36 10.01
C LYS A 209 -12.67 11.31 11.07
N LEU A 210 -11.66 10.86 11.81
CA LEU A 210 -11.85 9.98 12.96
C LEU A 210 -12.51 10.73 14.13
N ASP A 211 -12.14 12.00 14.34
CA ASP A 211 -12.74 12.85 15.38
C ASP A 211 -14.22 13.19 15.06
N GLU A 212 -14.58 13.32 13.78
CA GLU A 212 -15.98 13.47 13.33
C GLU A 212 -16.84 12.22 13.60
N GLN A 213 -16.22 11.03 13.69
CA GLN A 213 -16.91 9.75 13.85
C GLN A 213 -16.31 8.91 15.01
N PRO A 214 -16.45 9.37 16.28
CA PRO A 214 -15.86 8.69 17.44
C PRO A 214 -16.42 7.28 17.64
N GLU A 215 -17.61 7.01 17.09
CA GLU A 215 -18.23 5.69 17.05
C GLU A 215 -17.36 4.62 16.39
N LEU A 216 -16.43 4.98 15.50
CA LEU A 216 -15.49 4.03 14.88
C LEU A 216 -14.53 3.40 15.89
N ALA A 217 -14.24 4.08 17.00
CA ALA A 217 -13.36 3.55 18.05
C ALA A 217 -14.07 2.54 18.97
N THR A 218 -15.40 2.49 18.92
CA THR A 218 -16.19 1.59 19.78
C THR A 218 -16.44 0.25 19.07
N PRO A 219 -16.25 -0.89 19.76
CA PRO A 219 -16.61 -2.19 19.21
C PRO A 219 -18.12 -2.26 19.02
N THR A 220 -18.57 -2.63 17.83
CA THR A 220 -20.01 -2.73 17.55
C THR A 220 -20.49 -4.16 17.74
N ALA A 221 -21.36 -4.39 18.73
CA ALA A 221 -22.13 -5.62 18.82
C ALA A 221 -23.25 -5.59 17.76
N GLY A 222 -23.19 -6.47 16.75
CA GLY A 222 -24.26 -6.64 15.76
C GLY A 222 -23.83 -6.57 14.30
N PHE A 223 -22.58 -6.19 14.02
CA PHE A 223 -21.94 -6.40 12.73
C PHE A 223 -21.23 -7.75 12.76
N ARG A 224 -21.98 -8.85 12.55
CA ARG A 224 -21.42 -10.18 12.27
C ARG A 224 -21.32 -10.38 10.76
#